data_AF-A0A6B0SRW1-F1
#
_entry.id   AF-A0A6B0SRW1-F1
#
_cell.length_a   1.000
_cell.length_b   1.000
_cell.length_c   1.000
_cell.angle_alpha   90.00
_cell.angle_beta   90.00
_cell.angle_gamma   90.00
#
_symmetry.space_group_name_H-M   'P 1'
#
loop_
_entity.id
_entity.type
_entity.pdbx_description
1 polymer ?
#
loop_
_entity_poly.entity_id
_entity_poly.type
_entity_poly.pdbx_seq_one_letter_code
_entity_poly.pdbx_strand_id
1 'polypeptide(L)'
;MKVRCWWLLQPIGAILPAFAVVLLFYLAGDSTQTRMALNYQNPVFYQLYTAAFVHANATHLASNLFGYVISVFSLYLLFSNQNRLQEFYRAFAVIILAVPIVANAASYLTWSVALDLPIQYGRGLSAVVAAFVGLLLMNVLQAFDDELPEENAMYAASMVGIVLFASWAVMFTGPPRYVMLGMLVVVLGFATWAVSRGELSPVGLVDWAQENRQLALILLVGTFAALWLVIASFPANLQSNGGFTNLIGHGAGFFAGMAVHQIL
;
A
#
# COMPACT_ATOMS: atom_id res chain seq x y z
N MET A 1 19.10 -16.24 -26.51
CA MET A 1 18.33 -15.07 -26.02
C MET A 1 19.27 -14.09 -25.33
N LYS A 2 19.46 -12.89 -25.88
CA LYS A 2 20.18 -11.80 -25.18
C LYS A 2 19.17 -11.14 -24.22
N VAL A 3 19.29 -11.42 -22.92
CA VAL A 3 18.56 -10.68 -21.89
C VAL A 3 19.09 -9.24 -21.90
N ARG A 4 18.30 -8.35 -22.49
CA ARG A 4 18.61 -6.93 -22.58
C ARG A 4 18.36 -6.31 -21.19
N CYS A 5 19.40 -6.15 -20.36
CA CYS A 5 19.35 -5.54 -19.02
C CYS A 5 18.93 -4.04 -18.96
N TRP A 6 18.09 -3.56 -19.88
CA TRP A 6 17.66 -2.17 -19.93
C TRP A 6 16.51 -1.86 -18.95
N TRP A 7 15.84 -2.89 -18.40
CA TRP A 7 14.71 -2.73 -17.46
C TRP A 7 15.12 -2.15 -16.10
N LEU A 8 16.36 -2.32 -15.66
CA LEU A 8 16.83 -1.79 -14.37
C LEU A 8 17.07 -0.28 -14.37
N LEU A 9 17.11 0.37 -15.55
CA LEU A 9 17.53 1.77 -15.70
C LEU A 9 16.39 2.74 -16.05
N GLN A 10 15.13 2.30 -16.15
CA GLN A 10 14.01 3.16 -16.56
C GLN A 10 13.03 3.69 -15.48
N PRO A 11 13.13 3.40 -14.16
CA PRO A 11 12.17 3.95 -13.20
C PRO A 11 12.40 5.45 -12.89
N ILE A 12 13.16 6.18 -13.70
CA ILE A 12 13.52 7.59 -13.47
C ILE A 12 12.29 8.44 -13.16
N GLY A 13 11.22 8.30 -13.96
CA GLY A 13 9.96 9.03 -13.74
C GLY A 13 9.30 8.71 -12.40
N ALA A 14 9.44 7.48 -11.92
CA ALA A 14 8.87 7.03 -10.66
C ALA A 14 9.67 7.50 -9.42
N ILE A 15 10.94 7.89 -9.60
CA ILE A 15 11.80 8.43 -8.53
C ILE A 15 11.56 9.94 -8.34
N LEU A 16 11.08 10.64 -9.37
CA LEU A 16 10.91 12.09 -9.34
C LEU A 16 10.06 12.59 -8.15
N PRO A 17 8.89 11.99 -7.80
CA PRO A 17 8.15 12.45 -6.64
C PRO A 17 8.91 12.28 -5.33
N ALA A 18 9.64 11.18 -5.15
CA ALA A 18 10.46 10.96 -3.95
C ALA A 18 11.53 12.05 -3.83
N PHE A 19 12.24 12.34 -4.92
CA PHE A 19 13.25 13.40 -4.93
C PHE A 19 12.65 14.80 -4.71
N ALA A 20 11.51 15.09 -5.34
CA ALA A 20 10.82 16.37 -5.18
C ALA A 20 10.36 16.59 -3.73
N VAL A 21 9.85 15.56 -3.06
CA VAL A 21 9.45 15.63 -1.64
C VAL A 21 10.67 15.86 -0.74
N VAL A 22 11.80 15.21 -1.00
CA VAL A 22 13.05 15.44 -0.25
C VAL A 22 13.52 16.88 -0.42
N LEU A 23 13.58 17.38 -1.66
CA LEU A 23 13.95 18.77 -1.93
C LEU A 23 13.00 19.75 -1.25
N LEU A 24 11.70 19.53 -1.35
CA LEU A 24 10.71 20.38 -0.69
C LEU A 24 10.88 20.35 0.83
N PHE A 25 11.20 19.21 1.43
CA PHE A 25 11.44 19.11 2.88
C PHE A 25 12.65 19.92 3.35
N TYR A 26 13.79 19.81 2.66
CA TYR A 26 15.02 20.46 3.11
C TYR A 26 15.18 21.90 2.64
N LEU A 27 14.59 22.26 1.50
CA LEU A 27 14.74 23.60 0.91
C LEU A 27 13.57 24.53 1.23
N ALA A 28 12.38 24.00 1.51
CA ALA A 28 11.26 24.84 1.94
C ALA A 28 11.34 25.09 3.44
N GLY A 29 11.35 26.36 3.85
CA GLY A 29 11.26 26.72 5.26
C GLY A 29 9.90 26.32 5.88
N ASP A 30 9.84 26.31 7.21
CA ASP A 30 8.66 25.88 7.98
C ASP A 30 7.36 26.62 7.58
N SER A 31 7.48 27.91 7.22
CA SER A 31 6.34 28.70 6.75
C SER A 31 5.72 28.12 5.46
N THR A 32 6.55 27.65 4.53
CA THR A 32 6.09 27.06 3.27
C THR A 32 5.50 25.67 3.51
N GLN A 33 6.16 24.83 4.32
CA GLN A 33 5.64 23.52 4.72
C GLN A 33 4.25 23.65 5.36
N THR A 34 4.05 24.64 6.23
CA THR A 34 2.78 24.88 6.91
C THR A 34 1.69 25.40 5.98
N ARG A 35 2.02 26.29 5.02
CA ARG A 35 1.04 26.79 4.03
C ARG A 35 0.53 25.69 3.09
N MET A 36 1.41 24.75 2.75
CA MET A 36 1.10 23.62 1.87
C MET A 36 0.40 22.46 2.59
N ALA A 37 0.50 22.39 3.92
CA ALA A 37 -0.22 21.42 4.73
C ALA A 37 -1.73 21.72 4.71
N LEU A 38 -2.55 20.67 4.85
CA LEU A 38 -4.00 20.81 4.93
C LEU A 38 -4.37 21.40 6.28
N ASN A 39 -4.87 22.63 6.29
CA ASN A 39 -5.45 23.25 7.47
C ASN A 39 -6.92 22.82 7.60
N TYR A 40 -7.26 22.08 8.64
CA TYR A 40 -8.61 21.55 8.83
C TYR A 40 -9.61 22.62 9.34
N GLN A 41 -9.13 23.70 9.95
CA GLN A 41 -9.98 24.81 10.42
C GLN A 41 -10.35 25.77 9.28
N ASN A 42 -9.44 25.95 8.33
CA ASN A 42 -9.64 26.85 7.19
C ASN A 42 -8.96 26.28 5.94
N PRO A 43 -9.55 25.22 5.33
CA PRO A 43 -8.93 24.53 4.21
C PRO A 43 -8.93 25.39 2.96
N VAL A 44 -7.81 25.36 2.23
CA VAL A 44 -7.72 25.94 0.88
C VAL A 44 -7.59 24.82 -0.13
N PHE A 45 -8.25 24.95 -1.28
CA PHE A 45 -8.37 23.87 -2.27
C PHE A 45 -7.02 23.24 -2.69
N TYR A 46 -5.99 24.04 -2.93
CA TYR A 46 -4.67 23.51 -3.32
C TYR A 46 -4.02 22.63 -2.24
N GLN A 47 -4.38 22.82 -0.96
CA GLN A 47 -3.85 22.04 0.15
C GLN A 47 -4.31 20.58 0.10
N LEU A 48 -5.46 20.29 -0.53
CA LEU A 48 -5.89 18.92 -0.77
C LEU A 48 -4.86 18.13 -1.60
N TYR A 49 -4.13 18.81 -2.49
CA TYR A 49 -3.06 18.19 -3.25
C TYR A 49 -1.70 18.34 -2.55
N THR A 50 -1.32 19.55 -2.15
CA THR A 50 0.04 19.83 -1.68
C THR A 50 0.36 19.20 -0.33
N ALA A 51 -0.65 18.92 0.51
CA ALA A 51 -0.45 18.30 1.81
C ALA A 51 0.24 16.94 1.72
N ALA A 52 0.05 16.22 0.62
CA ALA A 52 0.69 14.91 0.41
C ALA A 52 2.22 14.99 0.24
N PHE A 53 2.77 16.17 -0.07
CA PHE A 53 4.19 16.33 -0.42
C PHE A 53 5.00 17.03 0.68
N VAL A 54 4.36 17.51 1.74
CA VAL A 54 4.99 18.17 2.89
C VAL A 54 5.02 17.25 4.10
N HIS A 55 6.01 17.43 4.98
CA HIS A 55 6.26 16.51 6.11
C HIS A 55 6.58 17.27 7.40
N ALA A 56 6.20 16.66 8.51
CA ALA A 56 6.35 17.25 9.85
C ALA A 56 7.79 17.24 10.36
N ASN A 57 8.51 16.18 10.04
CA ASN A 57 9.84 15.89 10.53
C ASN A 57 10.50 14.84 9.64
N ALA A 58 11.81 14.66 9.82
CA ALA A 58 12.60 13.74 9.02
C ALA A 58 12.18 12.27 9.20
N THR A 59 11.75 11.86 10.40
CA THR A 59 11.28 10.48 10.65
C THR A 59 10.02 10.18 9.85
N HIS A 60 9.08 11.12 9.80
CA HIS A 60 7.87 11.00 9.01
C HIS A 60 8.17 10.96 7.51
N LEU A 61 9.07 11.82 7.03
CA LEU A 61 9.55 11.79 5.65
C LEU A 61 10.18 10.42 5.32
N ALA A 62 11.11 9.95 6.16
CA ALA A 62 11.85 8.71 5.92
C ALA A 62 10.93 7.49 5.84
N SER A 63 9.94 7.37 6.74
CA SER A 63 8.98 6.25 6.70
C SER A 63 8.12 6.27 5.43
N ASN A 64 7.71 7.45 4.98
CA ASN A 64 6.93 7.64 3.76
C ASN A 64 7.75 7.29 2.51
N LEU A 65 8.99 7.78 2.42
CA LEU A 65 9.90 7.47 1.31
C LEU A 65 10.23 5.98 1.25
N PHE A 66 10.45 5.34 2.40
CA PHE A 66 10.72 3.90 2.45
C PHE A 66 9.53 3.10 1.92
N GLY A 67 8.32 3.40 2.39
CA GLY A 67 7.11 2.75 1.90
C GLY A 67 6.84 3.02 0.42
N TYR A 68 7.08 4.24 -0.03
CA TYR A 68 6.99 4.62 -1.44
C TYR A 68 7.95 3.81 -2.32
N VAL A 69 9.24 3.77 -1.97
CA VAL A 69 10.25 3.06 -2.77
C VAL A 69 9.93 1.57 -2.85
N ILE A 70 9.59 0.93 -1.74
CA ILE A 70 9.28 -0.50 -1.73
C ILE A 70 8.05 -0.82 -2.58
N SER A 71 6.95 -0.08 -2.40
CA SER A 71 5.71 -0.35 -3.13
C SER A 71 5.86 -0.08 -4.63
N VAL A 72 6.39 1.08 -4.99
CA VAL A 72 6.58 1.50 -6.40
C VAL A 72 7.59 0.61 -7.12
N PHE A 73 8.69 0.23 -6.47
CA PHE A 73 9.69 -0.64 -7.06
C PHE A 73 9.15 -2.07 -7.26
N SER A 74 8.42 -2.61 -6.28
CA SER A 74 7.79 -3.94 -6.40
C SER A 74 6.78 -3.98 -7.55
N LEU A 75 5.94 -2.93 -7.66
CA LEU A 75 5.02 -2.75 -8.79
C LEU A 75 5.78 -2.66 -10.12
N TYR A 76 6.82 -1.83 -10.19
CA TYR A 76 7.60 -1.69 -11.40
C TYR A 76 8.19 -3.03 -11.86
N LEU A 77 8.76 -3.83 -10.94
CA LEU A 77 9.29 -5.15 -11.27
C LEU A 77 8.20 -6.09 -11.79
N LEU A 78 7.03 -6.12 -11.14
CA LEU A 78 5.90 -6.96 -11.53
C LEU A 78 5.39 -6.60 -12.93
N PHE A 79 5.06 -5.33 -13.16
CA PHE A 79 4.59 -4.84 -14.45
C PHE A 79 5.65 -4.99 -15.54
N SER A 80 6.93 -4.76 -15.22
CA SER A 80 8.02 -4.98 -16.18
C SER A 80 8.17 -6.44 -16.57
N ASN A 81 8.03 -7.36 -15.61
CA ASN A 81 8.13 -8.80 -15.88
C ASN A 81 6.98 -9.29 -16.77
N GLN A 82 5.81 -8.67 -16.65
CA GLN A 82 4.62 -8.98 -17.45
C GLN A 82 4.52 -8.17 -18.75
N ASN A 83 5.54 -7.36 -19.10
CA ASN A 83 5.52 -6.44 -20.26
C ASN A 83 4.38 -5.38 -20.24
N ARG A 84 3.89 -5.04 -19.05
CA ARG A 84 2.77 -4.10 -18.81
C ARG A 84 3.22 -2.69 -18.38
N LEU A 85 4.45 -2.27 -18.69
CA LEU A 85 4.99 -0.98 -18.19
C LEU A 85 4.13 0.25 -18.51
N GLN A 86 3.39 0.26 -19.62
CA GLN A 86 2.47 1.35 -19.94
C GLN A 86 1.34 1.46 -18.91
N GLU A 87 0.81 0.34 -18.42
CA GLU A 87 -0.19 0.32 -17.35
C GLU A 87 0.41 0.81 -16.03
N PHE A 88 1.65 0.43 -15.71
CA PHE A 88 2.35 0.96 -14.54
C PHE A 88 2.41 2.49 -14.55
N TYR A 89 2.85 3.09 -15.66
CA TYR A 89 2.95 4.56 -15.74
C TYR A 89 1.57 5.25 -15.75
N ARG A 90 0.54 4.62 -16.34
CA ARG A 90 -0.86 5.10 -16.25
C ARG A 90 -1.33 5.09 -14.80
N ALA A 91 -1.20 3.96 -14.11
CA ALA A 91 -1.56 3.79 -12.71
C ALA A 91 -0.81 4.80 -11.82
N PHE A 92 0.50 4.92 -12.03
CA PHE A 92 1.38 5.85 -11.33
C PHE A 92 0.92 7.29 -11.48
N ALA A 93 0.63 7.73 -12.71
CA ALA A 93 0.16 9.09 -12.97
C ALA A 93 -1.19 9.35 -12.29
N VAL A 94 -2.14 8.40 -12.37
CA VAL A 94 -3.44 8.52 -11.69
C VAL A 94 -3.25 8.61 -10.18
N ILE A 95 -2.42 7.75 -9.59
CA ILE A 95 -2.16 7.75 -8.14
C ILE A 95 -1.55 9.08 -7.71
N ILE A 96 -0.48 9.54 -8.36
CA ILE A 96 0.20 10.79 -7.96
C ILE A 96 -0.70 12.01 -8.12
N LEU A 97 -1.55 12.05 -9.15
CA LEU A 97 -2.37 13.23 -9.45
C LEU A 97 -3.71 13.25 -8.71
N ALA A 98 -4.37 12.12 -8.54
CA ALA A 98 -5.74 12.05 -8.02
C ALA A 98 -5.81 11.67 -6.53
N VAL A 99 -4.97 10.73 -6.08
CA VAL A 99 -5.07 10.19 -4.70
C VAL A 99 -4.86 11.25 -3.63
N PRO A 100 -3.90 12.20 -3.75
CA PRO A 100 -3.76 13.28 -2.76
C PRO A 100 -5.09 13.99 -2.51
N ILE A 101 -5.80 14.35 -3.58
CA ILE A 101 -7.05 15.11 -3.51
C ILE A 101 -8.12 14.26 -2.83
N VAL A 102 -8.33 13.03 -3.30
CA VAL A 102 -9.37 12.11 -2.79
C VAL A 102 -9.14 11.81 -1.30
N ALA A 103 -7.92 11.45 -0.93
CA ALA A 103 -7.60 11.05 0.44
C ALA A 103 -7.67 12.23 1.42
N ASN A 104 -7.17 13.41 1.04
CA ASN A 104 -7.25 14.60 1.88
C ASN A 104 -8.69 15.14 1.99
N ALA A 105 -9.48 15.06 0.91
CA ALA A 105 -10.89 15.41 0.97
C ALA A 105 -11.67 14.46 1.88
N ALA A 106 -11.49 13.14 1.74
CA ALA A 106 -12.10 12.15 2.63
C ALA A 106 -11.71 12.39 4.09
N SER A 107 -10.43 12.65 4.34
CA SER A 107 -9.92 12.98 5.65
C SER A 107 -10.57 14.24 6.24
N TYR A 108 -10.65 15.32 5.47
CA TYR A 108 -11.31 16.57 5.89
C TYR A 108 -12.78 16.35 6.22
N LEU A 109 -13.52 15.70 5.31
CA LEU A 109 -14.94 15.42 5.49
C LEU A 109 -15.20 14.56 6.72
N THR A 110 -14.37 13.56 7.00
CA THR A 110 -14.55 12.73 8.19
C THR A 110 -14.17 13.46 9.47
N TRP A 111 -12.96 14.02 9.55
CA TRP A 111 -12.46 14.55 10.81
C TRP A 111 -13.05 15.91 11.18
N SER A 112 -13.23 16.81 10.21
CA SER A 112 -13.75 18.16 10.49
C SER A 112 -15.25 18.25 10.34
N VAL A 113 -15.85 17.59 9.34
CA VAL A 113 -17.29 17.76 9.08
C VAL A 113 -18.12 16.74 9.85
N ALA A 114 -17.75 15.46 9.80
CA ALA A 114 -18.56 14.41 10.42
C ALA A 114 -18.29 14.23 11.92
N LEU A 115 -17.04 14.37 12.36
CA LEU A 115 -16.62 14.09 13.74
C LEU A 115 -16.25 15.34 14.55
N ASP A 116 -16.12 16.51 13.91
CA ASP A 116 -15.75 17.79 14.52
C ASP A 116 -14.55 17.69 15.49
N LEU A 117 -13.52 16.93 15.10
CA LEU A 117 -12.32 16.76 15.91
C LEU A 117 -11.35 17.93 15.70
N PRO A 118 -10.66 18.39 16.78
CA PRO A 118 -9.76 19.54 16.72
C PRO A 118 -8.38 19.18 16.12
N ILE A 119 -8.36 18.59 14.93
CA ILE A 119 -7.13 18.32 14.18
C ILE A 119 -6.68 19.63 13.52
N GLN A 120 -5.44 20.07 13.69
CA GLN A 120 -4.97 21.31 13.07
C GLN A 120 -4.47 21.13 11.64
N TYR A 121 -3.50 20.23 11.44
CA TYR A 121 -2.81 20.11 10.16
C TYR A 121 -2.68 18.65 9.70
N GLY A 122 -2.93 18.43 8.41
CA GLY A 122 -2.70 17.18 7.69
C GLY A 122 -1.52 17.32 6.75
N ARG A 123 -0.61 16.34 6.76
CA ARG A 123 0.59 16.31 5.90
C ARG A 123 1.11 14.89 5.76
N GLY A 124 1.77 14.59 4.65
CA GLY A 124 2.51 13.34 4.42
C GLY A 124 2.05 12.57 3.18
N LEU A 125 2.98 11.83 2.58
CA LEU A 125 2.78 11.03 1.37
C LEU A 125 2.01 9.73 1.63
N SER A 126 1.61 9.46 2.87
CA SER A 126 1.24 8.13 3.31
C SER A 126 -0.04 7.60 2.66
N ALA A 127 -0.98 8.49 2.29
CA ALA A 127 -2.14 8.10 1.48
C ALA A 127 -1.76 7.67 0.06
N VAL A 128 -0.76 8.32 -0.54
CA VAL A 128 -0.21 7.94 -1.86
C VAL A 128 0.51 6.60 -1.75
N VAL A 129 1.31 6.41 -0.69
CA VAL A 129 1.93 5.11 -0.39
C VAL A 129 0.87 4.03 -0.23
N ALA A 130 -0.18 4.29 0.55
CA ALA A 130 -1.29 3.35 0.73
C ALA A 130 -1.97 2.99 -0.59
N ALA A 131 -2.12 3.93 -1.53
CA ALA A 131 -2.63 3.63 -2.86
C ALA A 131 -1.71 2.71 -3.67
N PHE A 132 -0.39 2.93 -3.65
CA PHE A 132 0.54 1.99 -4.28
C PHE A 132 0.50 0.61 -3.61
N VAL A 133 0.26 0.55 -2.29
CA VAL A 133 0.11 -0.71 -1.56
C VAL A 133 -1.16 -1.45 -1.96
N GLY A 134 -2.29 -0.75 -2.08
CA GLY A 134 -3.55 -1.33 -2.56
C GLY A 134 -3.43 -1.83 -3.99
N LEU A 135 -2.79 -1.05 -4.87
CA LEU A 135 -2.49 -1.46 -6.24
C LEU A 135 -1.57 -2.69 -6.28
N LEU A 136 -0.51 -2.72 -5.45
CA LEU A 136 0.43 -3.84 -5.38
C LEU A 136 -0.28 -5.12 -4.92
N LEU A 137 -1.11 -5.05 -3.88
CA LEU A 137 -1.87 -6.20 -3.40
C LEU A 137 -2.75 -6.78 -4.50
N MET A 138 -3.51 -5.94 -5.21
CA MET A 138 -4.39 -6.41 -6.28
C MET A 138 -3.61 -7.04 -7.44
N ASN A 139 -2.49 -6.46 -7.85
CA ASN A 139 -1.68 -7.04 -8.93
C ASN A 139 -0.95 -8.32 -8.51
N VAL A 140 -0.58 -8.48 -7.24
CA VAL A 140 -0.07 -9.75 -6.71
C VAL A 140 -1.15 -10.83 -6.75
N LEU A 141 -2.37 -10.51 -6.31
CA LEU A 141 -3.49 -11.45 -6.35
C LEU A 141 -3.87 -11.82 -7.78
N GLN A 142 -3.95 -10.84 -8.69
CA GLN A 142 -4.16 -11.10 -10.12
C GLN A 142 -3.05 -11.98 -10.71
N ALA A 143 -1.79 -11.74 -10.37
CA ALA A 143 -0.69 -12.55 -10.87
C ALA A 143 -0.73 -14.00 -10.34
N PHE A 144 -1.29 -14.25 -9.14
CA PHE A 144 -1.56 -15.62 -8.71
C PHE A 144 -2.65 -16.27 -9.57
N ASP A 145 -3.74 -15.55 -9.84
CA ASP A 145 -4.87 -16.03 -10.66
C ASP A 145 -4.45 -16.32 -12.11
N ASP A 146 -3.63 -15.44 -12.70
CA ASP A 146 -3.19 -15.55 -14.10
C ASP A 146 -2.17 -16.69 -14.32
N GLU A 147 -1.34 -17.01 -13.32
CA GLU A 147 -0.13 -17.82 -13.50
C GLU A 147 -0.20 -19.20 -12.83
N LEU A 148 -1.13 -19.40 -11.90
CA LEU A 148 -1.27 -20.65 -11.14
C LEU A 148 -2.60 -21.35 -11.50
N PRO A 149 -2.67 -22.68 -11.37
CA PRO A 149 -3.95 -23.38 -11.33
C PRO A 149 -4.87 -22.79 -10.24
N GLU A 150 -6.18 -22.80 -10.47
CA GLU A 150 -7.19 -22.19 -9.58
C GLU A 150 -7.01 -22.59 -8.11
N GLU A 151 -6.82 -23.89 -7.84
CA GLU A 151 -6.59 -24.44 -6.50
C GLU A 151 -5.32 -23.87 -5.81
N ASN A 152 -4.28 -23.58 -6.60
CA ASN A 152 -3.01 -23.03 -6.15
C ASN A 152 -3.09 -21.50 -5.96
N ALA A 153 -3.78 -20.81 -6.88
CA ALA A 153 -4.04 -19.38 -6.79
C ALA A 153 -4.88 -19.06 -5.55
N MET A 154 -5.97 -19.80 -5.34
CA MET A 154 -6.81 -19.68 -4.15
C MET A 154 -6.05 -20.01 -2.87
N TYR A 155 -5.18 -21.03 -2.89
CA TYR A 155 -4.33 -21.35 -1.75
C TYR A 155 -3.39 -20.18 -1.41
N ALA A 156 -2.68 -19.63 -2.41
CA ALA A 156 -1.77 -18.51 -2.24
C ALA A 156 -2.49 -17.25 -1.74
N ALA A 157 -3.64 -16.89 -2.33
CA ALA A 157 -4.47 -15.77 -1.90
C ALA A 157 -5.00 -15.96 -0.46
N SER A 158 -5.43 -17.18 -0.12
CA SER A 158 -5.87 -17.52 1.23
C SER A 158 -4.74 -17.36 2.25
N MET A 159 -3.50 -17.75 1.89
CA MET A 159 -2.34 -17.54 2.75
C MET A 159 -2.04 -16.05 2.97
N VAL A 160 -2.15 -15.21 1.94
CA VAL A 160 -2.04 -13.74 2.09
C VAL A 160 -3.07 -13.23 3.09
N GLY A 161 -4.34 -13.62 2.93
CA GLY A 161 -5.41 -13.23 3.84
C GLY A 161 -5.20 -13.70 5.27
N ILE A 162 -4.80 -14.96 5.47
CA ILE A 162 -4.50 -15.55 6.77
C ILE A 162 -3.34 -14.83 7.46
N VAL A 163 -2.25 -14.55 6.74
CA VAL A 163 -1.08 -13.85 7.28
C VAL A 163 -1.43 -12.41 7.66
N LEU A 164 -2.21 -11.69 6.84
CA LEU A 164 -2.72 -10.35 7.20
C LEU A 164 -3.54 -10.41 8.47
N PHE A 165 -4.52 -11.32 8.52
CA PHE A 165 -5.43 -11.44 9.65
C PHE A 165 -4.71 -11.83 10.94
N ALA A 166 -3.78 -12.79 10.86
CA ALA A 166 -2.95 -13.20 11.99
C ALA A 166 -2.06 -12.05 12.48
N SER A 167 -1.48 -11.29 11.55
CA SER A 167 -0.63 -10.14 11.85
C SER A 167 -1.41 -9.02 12.55
N TRP A 168 -2.64 -8.74 12.11
CA TRP A 168 -3.51 -7.81 12.85
C TRP A 168 -3.90 -8.36 14.21
N ALA A 169 -4.25 -9.64 14.33
CA ALA A 169 -4.62 -10.26 15.60
C ALA A 169 -3.52 -10.08 16.67
N VAL A 170 -2.25 -10.15 16.30
CA VAL A 170 -1.13 -9.94 17.24
C VAL A 170 -0.87 -8.47 17.58
N MET A 171 -1.35 -7.50 16.78
CA MET A 171 -1.20 -6.07 17.06
C MET A 171 -2.17 -5.55 18.11
N PHE A 172 -3.34 -6.18 18.25
CA PHE A 172 -4.31 -5.82 19.28
C PHE A 172 -3.94 -6.40 20.64
N THR A 173 -4.39 -5.73 21.71
CA THR A 173 -4.26 -6.19 23.09
C THR A 173 -5.64 -6.32 23.75
N GLY A 174 -5.75 -7.08 24.84
CA GLY A 174 -7.00 -7.26 25.58
C GLY A 174 -8.05 -8.13 24.87
N PRO A 175 -9.35 -7.97 25.20
CA PRO A 175 -10.44 -8.80 24.65
C PRO A 175 -10.49 -8.92 23.12
N PRO A 176 -10.28 -7.85 22.32
CA PRO A 176 -10.29 -7.96 20.86
C PRO A 176 -9.26 -8.96 20.31
N ARG A 177 -8.07 -9.06 20.93
CA ARG A 177 -7.04 -10.03 20.53
C ARG A 177 -7.56 -11.46 20.60
N TYR A 178 -8.23 -11.83 21.69
CA TYR A 178 -8.72 -13.19 21.87
C TYR A 178 -9.84 -13.54 20.89
N VAL A 179 -10.70 -12.58 20.56
CA VAL A 179 -11.74 -12.74 19.53
C VAL A 179 -11.09 -12.98 18.17
N MET A 180 -10.10 -12.16 17.79
CA MET A 180 -9.39 -12.32 16.52
C MET A 180 -8.62 -13.63 16.45
N LEU A 181 -7.96 -14.07 17.54
CA LEU A 181 -7.30 -15.37 17.58
C LEU A 181 -8.30 -16.53 17.46
N GLY A 182 -9.48 -16.43 18.07
CA GLY A 182 -10.56 -17.41 17.91
C GLY A 182 -11.04 -17.49 16.45
N MET A 183 -11.26 -16.34 15.80
CA MET A 183 -11.60 -16.27 14.38
C MET A 183 -10.48 -16.85 13.49
N LEU A 184 -9.21 -16.60 13.83
CA LEU A 184 -8.07 -17.16 13.10
C LEU A 184 -8.06 -18.69 13.16
N VAL A 185 -8.35 -19.28 14.33
CA VAL A 185 -8.49 -20.74 14.46
C VAL A 185 -9.61 -21.28 13.56
N VAL A 186 -10.75 -20.58 13.49
CA VAL A 186 -11.86 -20.95 12.59
C VAL A 186 -11.43 -20.88 11.13
N VAL A 187 -10.78 -19.79 10.70
CA VAL A 187 -10.29 -19.63 9.33
C VAL A 187 -9.26 -20.71 8.97
N LEU A 188 -8.32 -21.01 9.87
CA LEU A 188 -7.34 -22.09 9.67
C LEU A 188 -8.01 -23.47 9.59
N GLY A 189 -9.06 -23.70 10.38
CA GLY A 189 -9.89 -24.90 10.32
C GLY A 189 -10.56 -25.06 8.96
N PHE A 190 -11.18 -24.00 8.45
CA PHE A 190 -11.78 -23.98 7.11
C PHE A 190 -10.75 -24.18 6.00
N ALA A 191 -9.59 -23.51 6.07
CA ALA A 191 -8.53 -23.68 5.08
C ALA A 191 -8.00 -25.12 5.08
N THR A 192 -7.80 -25.72 6.26
CA THR A 192 -7.36 -27.12 6.39
C THR A 192 -8.42 -28.08 5.83
N TRP A 193 -9.69 -27.80 6.11
CA TRP A 193 -10.81 -28.56 5.56
C TRP A 193 -10.86 -28.47 4.02
N ALA A 194 -10.74 -27.27 3.45
CA ALA A 194 -10.73 -27.06 2.00
C ALA A 194 -9.53 -27.75 1.32
N VAL A 195 -8.34 -27.72 1.95
CA VAL A 195 -7.18 -28.50 1.49
C VAL A 195 -7.47 -30.01 1.53
N SER A 196 -8.10 -30.51 2.59
CA SER A 196 -8.46 -31.94 2.69
C SER A 196 -9.48 -32.40 1.64
N ARG A 197 -10.24 -31.46 1.07
CA ARG A 197 -11.23 -31.68 0.00
C ARG A 197 -10.65 -31.52 -1.40
N GLY A 198 -9.40 -31.08 -1.53
CA GLY A 198 -8.76 -30.72 -2.80
C GLY A 198 -9.29 -29.41 -3.40
N GLU A 199 -9.98 -28.58 -2.61
CA GLU A 199 -10.47 -27.26 -3.04
C GLU A 199 -9.34 -26.20 -3.00
N LEU A 200 -8.32 -26.44 -2.17
CA LEU A 200 -7.08 -25.68 -2.12
C LEU A 200 -5.90 -26.64 -2.21
N SER A 201 -4.89 -26.31 -3.01
CA SER A 201 -3.75 -27.21 -3.21
C SER A 201 -2.43 -26.43 -3.20
N PRO A 202 -1.46 -26.79 -2.34
CA PRO A 202 -0.10 -26.29 -2.47
C PRO A 202 0.73 -27.13 -3.46
N VAL A 203 0.18 -28.22 -4.01
CA VAL A 203 0.93 -29.18 -4.84
C VAL A 203 1.35 -28.51 -6.15
N GLY A 204 2.61 -28.69 -6.55
CA GLY A 204 3.16 -28.07 -7.76
C GLY A 204 3.54 -26.59 -7.63
N LEU A 205 3.23 -25.90 -6.51
CA LEU A 205 3.68 -24.51 -6.31
C LEU A 205 5.21 -24.38 -6.31
N VAL A 206 5.91 -25.34 -5.68
CA VAL A 206 7.37 -25.35 -5.62
C VAL A 206 7.96 -25.59 -7.01
N ASP A 207 7.40 -26.53 -7.76
CA ASP A 207 7.86 -26.86 -9.12
C ASP A 207 7.61 -25.67 -10.05
N TRP A 208 6.41 -25.09 -10.01
CA TRP A 208 6.08 -23.85 -10.73
C TRP A 208 7.04 -22.71 -10.37
N ALA A 209 7.37 -22.54 -9.09
CA ALA A 209 8.27 -21.49 -8.65
C ALA A 209 9.72 -21.72 -9.11
N GLN A 210 10.15 -22.98 -9.26
CA GLN A 210 11.47 -23.31 -9.80
C GLN A 210 11.53 -23.03 -11.31
N GLU A 211 10.47 -23.37 -12.05
CA GLU A 211 10.34 -23.11 -13.48
C GLU A 211 10.21 -21.60 -13.78
N ASN A 212 9.49 -20.87 -12.93
CA ASN A 212 9.19 -19.43 -13.07
C ASN A 212 9.96 -18.57 -12.08
N ARG A 213 11.21 -18.95 -11.76
CA ARG A 213 12.02 -18.40 -10.68
C ARG A 213 12.02 -16.87 -10.57
N GLN A 214 12.13 -16.16 -11.69
CA GLN A 214 12.14 -14.70 -11.69
C GLN A 214 10.81 -14.12 -11.21
N LEU A 215 9.69 -14.59 -11.78
CA LEU A 215 8.36 -14.14 -11.38
C LEU A 215 8.03 -14.57 -9.96
N ALA A 216 8.38 -15.80 -9.59
CA ALA A 216 8.19 -16.30 -8.22
C ALA A 216 8.92 -15.44 -7.18
N LEU A 217 10.15 -14.99 -7.46
CA LEU A 217 10.88 -14.06 -6.58
C LEU A 217 10.22 -12.67 -6.53
N ILE A 218 9.74 -12.15 -7.66
CA ILE A 218 9.01 -10.87 -7.71
C ILE A 218 7.72 -10.96 -6.89
N LEU A 219 6.94 -12.04 -7.04
CA LEU A 219 5.72 -12.26 -6.28
C LEU A 219 6.01 -12.47 -4.79
N LEU A 220 7.07 -13.19 -4.42
CA LEU A 220 7.45 -13.36 -3.03
C LEU A 220 7.79 -12.01 -2.37
N VAL A 221 8.65 -11.21 -3.01
CA VAL A 221 9.04 -9.89 -2.51
C VAL A 221 7.84 -8.93 -2.53
N GLY A 222 7.06 -8.92 -3.60
CA GLY A 222 5.86 -8.08 -3.75
C GLY A 222 4.77 -8.41 -2.73
N THR A 223 4.55 -9.70 -2.46
CA THR A 223 3.63 -10.17 -1.41
C THR A 223 4.11 -9.71 -0.05
N PHE A 224 5.38 -9.94 0.29
CA PHE A 224 5.93 -9.51 1.58
C PHE A 224 5.87 -7.99 1.75
N ALA A 225 6.19 -7.23 0.69
CA ALA A 225 6.06 -5.79 0.65
C ALA A 225 4.61 -5.33 0.87
N ALA A 226 3.65 -5.92 0.16
CA ALA A 226 2.23 -5.61 0.31
C ALA A 226 1.75 -5.90 1.74
N LEU A 227 2.03 -7.09 2.26
CA LEU A 227 1.67 -7.50 3.62
C LEU A 227 2.22 -6.54 4.67
N TRP A 228 3.54 -6.30 4.63
CA TRP A 228 4.21 -5.44 5.60
C TRP A 228 3.70 -3.99 5.53
N LEU A 229 3.49 -3.46 4.33
CA LEU A 229 3.01 -2.08 4.15
C LEU A 229 1.53 -1.90 4.51
N VAL A 230 0.67 -2.89 4.27
CA VAL A 230 -0.72 -2.88 4.77
C VAL A 230 -0.68 -2.80 6.29
N ILE A 231 0.07 -3.68 6.95
CA ILE A 231 0.21 -3.68 8.41
C ILE A 231 0.74 -2.33 8.92
N ALA A 232 1.77 -1.78 8.27
CA ALA A 232 2.37 -0.50 8.64
C ALA A 232 1.42 0.69 8.44
N SER A 233 0.48 0.61 7.49
CA SER A 233 -0.49 1.68 7.21
C SER A 233 -1.64 1.73 8.22
N PHE A 234 -1.91 0.65 8.94
CA PHE A 234 -3.03 0.56 9.89
C PHE A 234 -2.51 0.21 11.31
N PRO A 235 -1.83 1.14 12.01
CA PRO A 235 -1.31 0.88 13.34
C PRO A 235 -2.43 0.75 14.38
N ALA A 236 -2.25 -0.15 15.36
CA ALA A 236 -3.21 -0.37 16.45
C ALA A 236 -3.36 0.85 17.38
N ASN A 237 -2.33 1.69 17.47
CA ASN A 237 -2.37 2.95 18.21
C ASN A 237 -2.45 4.13 17.22
N LEU A 238 -3.56 4.86 17.27
CA LEU A 238 -3.81 6.00 16.38
C LEU A 238 -3.07 7.29 16.82
N GLN A 239 -2.57 7.32 18.06
CA GLN A 239 -1.86 8.46 18.62
C GLN A 239 -0.39 8.11 18.86
N SER A 240 0.53 8.93 18.34
CA SER A 240 1.97 8.75 18.47
C SER A 240 2.67 10.11 18.58
N ASN A 241 3.42 10.33 19.67
CA ASN A 241 4.32 11.48 19.89
C ASN A 241 3.77 12.85 19.41
N GLY A 242 2.55 13.21 19.87
CA GLY A 242 1.93 14.51 19.56
C GLY A 242 1.27 14.62 18.18
N GLY A 243 1.18 13.52 17.42
CA GLY A 243 0.48 13.44 16.14
C GLY A 243 -0.60 12.35 16.11
N PHE A 244 -1.51 12.49 15.14
CA PHE A 244 -2.59 11.54 14.87
C PHE A 244 -2.35 10.85 13.53
N THR A 245 -2.37 9.51 13.50
CA THR A 245 -2.28 8.75 12.25
C THR A 245 -3.59 8.86 11.50
N ASN A 246 -3.55 9.41 10.29
CA ASN A 246 -4.74 9.62 9.48
C ASN A 246 -5.24 8.32 8.85
N LEU A 247 -5.94 7.51 9.66
CA LEU A 247 -6.50 6.22 9.25
C LEU A 247 -7.43 6.34 8.04
N ILE A 248 -8.22 7.42 7.99
CA ILE A 248 -9.15 7.69 6.89
C ILE A 248 -8.39 8.00 5.60
N GLY A 249 -7.35 8.84 5.68
CA GLY A 249 -6.48 9.12 4.55
C GLY A 249 -5.78 7.87 4.02
N HIS A 250 -5.28 7.00 4.90
CA HIS A 250 -4.68 5.72 4.50
C HIS A 250 -5.70 4.78 3.87
N GLY A 251 -6.88 4.63 4.47
CA GLY A 251 -7.96 3.81 3.93
C GLY A 251 -8.41 4.30 2.55
N ALA A 252 -8.69 5.60 2.41
CA ALA A 252 -9.07 6.21 1.14
C ALA A 252 -7.99 6.02 0.07
N GLY A 253 -6.72 6.21 0.43
CA GLY A 253 -5.60 5.92 -0.46
C GLY A 253 -5.56 4.45 -0.90
N PHE A 254 -5.57 3.53 0.07
CA PHE A 254 -5.55 2.08 -0.18
C PHE A 254 -6.66 1.62 -1.11
N PHE A 255 -7.91 1.99 -0.84
CA PHE A 255 -9.04 1.63 -1.69
C PHE A 255 -9.01 2.33 -3.05
N ALA A 256 -8.51 3.57 -3.13
CA ALA A 256 -8.30 4.23 -4.43
C ALA A 256 -7.26 3.47 -5.27
N GLY A 257 -6.19 2.96 -4.66
CA GLY A 257 -5.21 2.10 -5.33
C GLY A 257 -5.82 0.80 -5.87
N MET A 258 -6.68 0.14 -5.09
CA MET A 258 -7.44 -1.02 -5.55
C MET A 258 -8.39 -0.67 -6.69
N ALA A 259 -9.02 0.51 -6.65
CA ALA A 259 -9.90 0.97 -7.72
C ALA A 259 -9.12 1.29 -9.01
N VAL A 260 -7.91 1.85 -8.88
CA VAL A 260 -7.03 2.10 -10.04
C VAL A 260 -6.71 0.79 -10.78
N HIS A 261 -6.51 -0.32 -10.05
CA HIS A 261 -6.30 -1.64 -10.69
C HIS A 261 -7.46 -2.04 -11.63
N GLN A 262 -8.71 -1.68 -11.29
CA GLN A 262 -9.90 -2.05 -12.07
C GLN A 262 -10.02 -1.30 -13.40
N ILE A 263 -9.20 -0.28 -13.64
CA ILE A 263 -9.25 0.58 -14.83
C ILE A 263 -7.95 0.55 -15.66
N LEU A 264 -7.04 -0.39 -15.36
CA LEU A 264 -5.81 -0.60 -16.14
C LEU A 264 -6.07 -1.41 -17.41
#